data_AF-A0A8T8I2U8-F1
#
_entry.id   AF-A0A8T8I2U8-F1
#
_cell.length_a   1.000
_cell.length_b   1.000
_cell.length_c   1.000
_cell.angle_alpha   90.00
_cell.angle_beta   90.00
_cell.angle_gamma   90.00
#
_symmetry.space_group_name_H-M   'P 1'
#
loop_
_entity.id
_entity.type
_entity.pdbx_description
1 polymer ?
#
loop_
_entity_poly.entity_id
_entity_poly.type
_entity_poly.pdbx_seq_one_letter_code
_entity_poly.pdbx_strand_id
1 'polypeptide(L)' 'MPEAIAKWWDGVELWLAQLPFPLQFALLMGVLLPLCLGAARLIDRVVDNVSSRFNPAPPLDTTAEPEKAGAGLPS' A
#
# COMPACT_ATOMS: atom_id res chain seq x y z
N MET A 1 28.09 -14.84 6.12
CA MET A 1 27.13 -13.71 6.22
C MET A 1 25.75 -14.19 6.65
N PRO A 2 25.10 -15.17 5.98
CA PRO A 2 23.80 -15.70 6.43
C PRO A 2 23.83 -16.37 7.81
N GLU A 3 24.99 -16.88 8.23
CA GLU A 3 25.21 -17.56 9.51
C GLU A 3 25.16 -16.60 10.70
N ALA A 4 25.66 -15.37 10.50
CA ALA A 4 25.60 -14.32 11.53
C ALA A 4 24.15 -13.88 11.75
N ILE A 5 23.37 -13.77 10.67
CA ILE A 5 21.94 -13.46 10.72
C ILE A 5 21.17 -14.61 11.36
N ALA A 6 21.47 -15.86 10.99
CA ALA A 6 20.83 -17.04 11.58
C ALA A 6 21.09 -17.13 13.09
N LYS A 7 22.32 -16.86 13.54
CA LYS A 7 22.66 -16.86 14.97
C LYS A 7 21.97 -15.72 15.75
N TRP A 8 21.82 -14.55 15.13
CA TRP A 8 21.06 -13.46 15.74
C TRP A 8 19.57 -13.81 15.83
N TRP A 9 19.01 -14.40 14.77
CA TRP A 9 17.62 -14.84 14.72
C TRP A 9 17.34 -15.95 15.74
N ASP A 10 18.24 -16.92 15.92
CA ASP A 10 18.15 -17.95 16.97
C ASP A 10 18.01 -17.33 18.38
N GLY A 11 18.72 -16.23 18.66
CA GLY A 11 18.55 -15.47 19.90
C GLY A 11 17.19 -14.77 20.00
N VAL A 12 16.65 -14.27 18.88
CA VAL A 12 15.30 -13.69 18.80
C VAL A 12 14.24 -14.77 19.02
N GLU A 13 14.41 -15.96 18.44
CA GLU A 13 13.53 -17.12 18.63
C GLU A 13 13.48 -17.54 20.10
N LEU A 14 14.64 -17.63 20.75
CA LEU A 14 14.72 -17.92 22.20
C LEU A 14 14.06 -16.84 23.06
N TRP A 15 14.19 -15.56 22.69
CA TRP A 15 13.51 -14.47 23.38
C TRP A 15 11.99 -14.49 23.18
N LEU A 16 11.52 -14.80 21.97
CA LEU A 16 10.09 -14.97 21.68
C LEU A 16 9.50 -16.18 22.39
N ALA A 17 10.22 -17.31 22.44
CA ALA A 17 9.73 -18.54 23.06
C ALA A 17 9.54 -18.45 24.58
N GLN A 18 10.33 -17.62 25.27
CA GLN A 18 10.21 -17.40 26.71
C GLN A 18 9.11 -16.38 27.10
N LEU A 19 8.55 -15.65 26.14
CA LEU A 19 7.48 -14.68 26.39
C LEU A 19 6.14 -15.38 26.67
N PRO A 20 5.31 -14.87 27.60
CA PRO A 20 3.96 -15.38 27.81
C PRO A 20 3.07 -15.08 26.59
N PHE A 21 2.08 -15.97 26.35
CA PHE A 21 1.21 -15.94 25.16
C PHE A 21 0.62 -14.55 24.80
N PRO A 22 0.11 -13.75 25.76
CA PRO A 22 -0.44 -12.43 25.43
C PRO A 22 0.60 -11.47 24.84
N LEU A 23 1.86 -11.56 25.26
CA LEU A 23 2.93 -10.70 24.77
C LEU A 23 3.39 -11.11 23.36
N GLN A 24 3.46 -12.42 23.08
CA GLN A 24 3.72 -12.92 21.72
C GLN A 24 2.64 -12.44 20.74
N PHE A 25 1.37 -12.54 21.13
CA PHE A 25 0.25 -12.07 20.30
C PHE A 25 0.27 -10.55 20.11
N ALA A 26 0.57 -9.79 21.17
CA ALA A 26 0.71 -8.33 21.07
C ALA A 26 1.84 -7.93 20.12
N LEU A 27 2.99 -8.63 20.15
CA LEU A 27 4.08 -8.41 19.20
C LEU A 27 3.67 -8.76 17.77
N LEU A 28 2.95 -9.87 17.58
CA LEU A 28 2.44 -10.26 16.27
C LEU A 28 1.46 -9.20 15.72
N MET A 29 0.53 -8.74 16.54
CA MET A 29 -0.40 -7.67 16.16
C MET A 29 0.29 -6.31 15.99
N GLY A 30 1.36 -6.05 16.74
CA GLY A 30 2.11 -4.79 16.69
C GLY A 30 3.16 -4.72 15.59
N VAL A 31 3.64 -5.86 15.08
CA VAL A 31 4.74 -5.91 14.09
C VAL A 31 4.29 -6.57 12.79
N LEU A 32 3.65 -7.74 12.84
CA LEU A 32 3.29 -8.49 11.63
C LEU A 32 2.15 -7.82 10.85
N LEU A 33 1.12 -7.33 11.56
CA LEU A 33 0.02 -6.57 10.93
C LEU A 33 0.53 -5.32 10.20
N PRO A 34 1.29 -4.40 10.82
CA PRO A 34 1.81 -3.24 10.11
C PRO A 34 2.83 -3.62 9.04
N LEU A 35 3.59 -4.70 9.20
CA LEU A 35 4.46 -5.20 8.14
C LEU A 35 3.65 -5.65 6.91
N CYS A 36 2.55 -6.36 7.13
CA CYS A 36 1.62 -6.77 6.06
C CYS A 36 0.96 -5.57 5.39
N LEU A 37 0.44 -4.62 6.17
CA LEU A 37 -0.13 -3.37 5.65
C LEU A 37 0.91 -2.54 4.90
N GLY A 38 2.15 -2.50 5.38
CA GLY A 38 3.28 -1.84 4.74
C GLY A 38 3.62 -2.49 3.41
N ALA A 39 3.68 -3.82 3.36
CA ALA A 39 3.92 -4.57 2.13
C ALA A 39 2.79 -4.36 1.10
N ALA A 40 1.53 -4.40 1.53
CA ALA A 40 0.39 -4.11 0.67
C ALA A 40 0.49 -2.69 0.07
N ARG A 41 0.74 -1.67 0.91
CA ARG A 41 0.93 -0.30 0.42
C ARG A 41 2.14 -0.13 -0.49
N LEU A 42 3.20 -0.91 -0.27
CA LEU A 42 4.37 -0.89 -1.13
C LEU A 42 4.00 -1.44 -2.51
N ILE A 43 3.27 -2.55 -2.56
CA ILE A 43 2.78 -3.15 -3.81
C ILE A 43 1.86 -2.16 -4.53
N ASP A 44 0.88 -1.58 -3.83
CA ASP A 44 -0.04 -0.59 -4.41
C ASP A 44 0.73 0.59 -5.02
N ARG A 45 1.71 1.13 -4.31
CA ARG A 45 2.59 2.20 -4.83
C ARG A 45 3.38 1.78 -6.06
N VAL A 46 3.91 0.56 -6.08
CA VAL A 46 4.63 0.04 -7.22
C VAL A 46 3.68 -0.09 -8.42
N VAL A 47 2.48 -0.60 -8.20
CA VAL A 47 1.43 -0.73 -9.22
C VAL A 47 1.03 0.64 -9.77
N ASP A 48 0.79 1.65 -8.92
CA ASP A 48 0.44 3.01 -9.32
C ASP A 48 1.57 3.70 -10.10
N ASN A 49 2.82 3.51 -9.67
CA ASN A 49 3.99 4.07 -10.36
C ASN A 49 4.20 3.40 -11.74
N VAL A 50 3.93 2.11 -11.83
CA VAL A 50 3.99 1.36 -13.09
C VAL A 50 2.84 1.77 -14.02
N SER A 51 1.62 1.85 -13.51
CA SER A 51 0.43 2.18 -14.31
C SER A 51 0.49 3.61 -14.86
N SER A 52 0.91 4.59 -14.06
CA SER A 52 1.11 5.98 -14.51
C SER A 52 2.21 6.10 -15.57
N ARG A 53 3.22 5.23 -15.53
CA ARG A 53 4.27 5.20 -16.55
C ARG A 53 3.76 4.64 -17.89
N PHE A 54 2.79 3.73 -17.86
CA PHE A 54 2.24 3.08 -19.05
C PHE A 54 0.98 3.78 -19.61
N ASN A 55 0.26 4.58 -18.82
CA ASN A 55 -0.94 5.28 -19.25
C ASN A 55 -0.79 6.80 -19.05
N PRO A 56 -0.27 7.55 -20.03
CA PRO A 56 -0.53 8.99 -20.11
C PRO A 56 -2.03 9.15 -20.30
N ALA A 57 -2.74 9.66 -19.29
CA ALA A 57 -4.18 9.85 -19.38
C ALA A 57 -4.50 10.71 -20.61
N PRO A 58 -5.43 10.29 -21.50
CA PRO A 58 -6.02 11.18 -22.46
C PRO A 58 -6.60 12.37 -21.69
N PRO A 59 -6.44 13.62 -22.17
CA PRO A 59 -7.11 14.75 -21.56
C PRO A 59 -8.59 14.42 -21.47
N LEU A 60 -9.12 14.31 -20.26
CA LEU A 60 -10.57 14.35 -20.07
C LEU A 60 -10.93 15.80 -20.43
N ASP A 61 -11.43 16.00 -21.64
CA ASP A 61 -12.00 17.28 -22.06
C ASP A 61 -13.18 17.60 -21.13
N THR A 62 -12.88 18.29 -20.03
CA THR A 62 -13.82 19.01 -19.17
C THR A 62 -14.48 20.17 -19.93
N THR A 63 -14.26 20.30 -21.24
CA THR A 63 -15.05 21.12 -22.15
C THR A 63 -16.27 20.34 -22.67
N ALA A 64 -17.07 19.75 -21.76
CA ALA A 64 -18.50 19.61 -22.02
C ALA A 64 -19.15 20.94 -21.63
N GLU A 65 -18.93 21.91 -22.53
CA GLU A 65 -19.55 23.22 -22.67
C GLU A 65 -20.95 23.35 -22.00
N PRO A 66 -21.10 24.16 -20.93
CA PRO A 66 -22.41 24.60 -20.44
C PRO A 66 -23.00 25.74 -21.31
N GLU A 67 -22.82 25.70 -22.63
CA GLU A 67 -23.22 26.75 -23.58
C GLU A 67 -24.24 26.27 -24.63
N LYS A 68 -25.20 25.41 -24.23
CA LYS A 68 -26.35 25.07 -25.08
C LYS A 68 -27.72 25.29 -24.41
N ALA A 69 -27.76 25.97 -23.25
CA ALA A 69 -29.03 26.32 -22.61
C ALA A 69 -29.56 27.73 -22.97
N GLY A 70 -28.82 28.52 -23.76
CA GLY A 70 -29.12 29.94 -23.98
C GLY A 70 -29.45 30.39 -25.40
N ALA A 71 -29.33 29.53 -26.43
CA ALA A 71 -29.46 30.00 -27.81
C ALA A 71 -30.18 28.99 -28.71
N GLY A 72 -31.45 29.27 -29.02
CA GLY A 72 -32.11 28.69 -30.19
C GLY A 72 -33.52 28.16 -29.96
N LEU A 73 -34.48 29.04 -29.64
CA LEU A 73 -35.85 28.82 -30.12
C LEU A 73 -36.54 30.15 -30.45
N PRO A 74 -36.46 30.61 -31.70
CA PRO A 74 -37.50 31.41 -32.31
C PRO A 74 -38.47 30.52 -33.09
N SER A 75 -39.72 30.45 -32.65
CA SER A 75 -40.97 30.41 -33.46
C SER A 75 -42.17 30.37 -32.52
#